data_AF-A0A3M1FTX8-F1
#
_entry.id   AF-A0A3M1FTX8-F1
#
_cell.length_a   1.000
_cell.length_b   1.000
_cell.length_c   1.000
_cell.angle_alpha   90.00
_cell.angle_beta   90.00
_cell.angle_gamma   90.00
#
_symmetry.space_group_name_H-M   'P 1'
#
loop_
_entity.id
_entity.type
_entity.pdbx_description
1 polymer ?
#
loop_
_entity_poly.entity_id
_entity_poly.type
_entity_poly.pdbx_seq_one_letter_code
_entity_poly.pdbx_strand_id
1 'polypeptide(L)'
;MGSFIETTVAVIQKLGIEPLYVYTMIAGIIVFKSIFGRLQSMWAIAILYLPGTFLHELSHFIAAMLLNGKPTRFSLWPKREGDRITLGTVTASNITWYNAIPVALAPFSLSFIALWLPSSGLIPWISSTHPIALAGVAIAQGYIAHSGVPSSQDWKVFLQNPFSILVYTGITYVLIN
;
A
#
# COMPACT_ATOMS: atom_id res chain seq x y z
N MET A 1 -24.15 14.41 5.51
CA MET A 1 -23.35 13.28 6.04
C MET A 1 -23.91 11.93 5.59
N GLY A 2 -25.24 11.71 5.63
CA GLY A 2 -25.87 10.48 5.11
C GLY A 2 -25.60 10.16 3.64
N SER A 3 -25.73 11.14 2.73
CA SER A 3 -25.53 10.91 1.28
C SER A 3 -24.12 10.46 0.90
N PHE A 4 -23.09 10.94 1.59
CA PHE A 4 -21.70 10.55 1.33
C PHE A 4 -21.42 9.12 1.79
N ILE A 5 -21.93 8.72 2.96
CA ILE A 5 -21.79 7.36 3.48
C ILE A 5 -22.52 6.38 2.58
N GLU A 6 -23.76 6.69 2.17
CA GLU A 6 -24.52 5.86 1.25
C GLU A 6 -23.83 5.72 -0.12
N THR A 7 -23.31 6.81 -0.67
CA THR A 7 -22.55 6.79 -1.92
C THR A 7 -21.29 5.92 -1.79
N THR A 8 -20.59 6.03 -0.65
CA THR A 8 -19.37 5.24 -0.38
C THR A 8 -19.68 3.75 -0.28
N VAL A 9 -20.74 3.39 0.46
CA VAL A 9 -21.20 1.99 0.58
C VAL A 9 -21.66 1.44 -0.77
N ALA A 10 -22.39 2.22 -1.57
CA ALA A 10 -22.84 1.82 -2.90
C ALA A 10 -21.66 1.57 -3.87
N VAL A 11 -20.61 2.40 -3.82
CA VAL A 11 -19.37 2.19 -4.60
C VAL A 11 -18.65 0.91 -4.16
N ILE A 12 -18.51 0.69 -2.85
CA ILE A 12 -17.86 -0.51 -2.28
C ILE A 12 -18.61 -1.78 -2.71
N GLN A 13 -19.93 -1.79 -2.61
CA GLN A 13 -20.77 -2.92 -3.05
C GLN A 13 -20.70 -3.15 -4.56
N LYS A 14 -20.67 -2.09 -5.38
CA LYS A 14 -20.52 -2.19 -6.83
C LYS A 14 -19.17 -2.78 -7.25
N LEU A 15 -18.15 -2.61 -6.42
CA LEU A 15 -16.84 -3.25 -6.57
C LEU A 15 -16.83 -4.69 -6.04
N GLY A 16 -17.94 -5.26 -5.55
CA GLY A 16 -17.94 -6.62 -5.01
C GLY A 16 -17.09 -6.77 -3.73
N ILE A 17 -16.79 -5.65 -3.06
CA ILE A 17 -16.08 -5.63 -1.78
C ILE A 17 -17.13 -5.60 -0.68
N GLU A 18 -17.17 -6.63 0.15
CA GLU A 18 -18.06 -6.64 1.31
C GLU A 18 -17.61 -5.56 2.32
N PRO A 19 -18.52 -4.75 2.89
CA PRO A 19 -18.17 -3.76 3.91
C PRO A 19 -17.37 -4.35 5.08
N LEU A 20 -17.61 -5.63 5.41
CA LEU A 20 -16.85 -6.39 6.38
C LEU A 20 -15.34 -6.37 6.12
N TYR A 21 -14.90 -6.45 4.86
CA TYR A 21 -13.49 -6.50 4.49
C TYR A 21 -12.76 -5.19 4.77
N VAL A 22 -13.47 -4.06 4.68
CA VAL A 22 -12.95 -2.76 5.06
C VAL A 22 -12.77 -2.69 6.57
N TYR A 23 -13.76 -3.17 7.34
CA TYR A 23 -13.66 -3.21 8.80
C TYR A 23 -12.53 -4.12 9.29
N THR A 24 -12.37 -5.32 8.71
CA THR A 24 -11.28 -6.24 9.08
C THR A 24 -9.92 -5.67 8.71
N MET A 25 -9.80 -4.97 7.58
CA MET A 25 -8.55 -4.30 7.20
C MET A 25 -8.18 -3.21 8.21
N ILE A 26 -9.12 -2.32 8.56
CA ILE A 26 -8.88 -1.24 9.51
C ILE A 26 -8.53 -1.81 10.89
N ALA A 27 -9.30 -2.77 11.38
CA ALA A 27 -9.01 -3.46 12.64
C ALA A 27 -7.62 -4.12 12.61
N GLY A 28 -7.28 -4.78 11.51
CA GLY A 28 -5.97 -5.37 11.25
C GLY A 28 -4.83 -4.37 11.36
N ILE A 29 -4.95 -3.20 10.72
CA ILE A 29 -3.95 -2.13 10.79
C ILE A 29 -3.76 -1.66 12.23
N ILE A 30 -4.86 -1.43 12.96
CA ILE A 30 -4.82 -0.97 14.35
C ILE A 30 -4.14 -2.01 15.24
N VAL A 31 -4.55 -3.28 15.13
CA VAL A 31 -3.98 -4.38 15.92
C VAL A 31 -2.50 -4.57 15.59
N PHE A 32 -2.13 -4.62 14.32
CA PHE A 32 -0.74 -4.75 13.88
C PHE A 32 0.14 -3.64 14.46
N LYS A 33 -0.31 -2.37 14.36
CA LYS A 33 0.41 -1.23 14.94
C LYS A 33 0.48 -1.28 16.47
N SER A 34 -0.58 -1.71 17.14
CA SER A 34 -0.58 -1.82 18.61
C SER A 34 0.37 -2.90 19.13
N ILE A 35 0.49 -4.03 18.42
CA ILE A 35 1.37 -5.14 18.80
C ILE A 35 2.82 -4.79 18.47
N PHE A 36 3.09 -4.32 17.25
CA PHE A 36 4.45 -4.23 16.73
C PHE A 36 5.02 -2.81 16.68
N GLY A 37 4.20 -1.78 16.85
CA GLY A 37 4.64 -0.37 16.82
C GLY A 37 5.53 0.05 17.99
N ARG A 38 5.71 -0.83 18.98
CA ARG A 38 6.60 -0.61 20.13
C ARG A 38 8.02 -1.11 19.92
N LEU A 39 8.28 -1.82 18.82
CA LEU A 39 9.62 -2.31 18.50
C LEU A 39 10.57 -1.13 18.28
N GLN A 40 11.72 -1.16 18.94
CA GLN A 40 12.78 -0.14 18.83
C GLN A 40 14.04 -0.67 18.13
N SER A 41 14.21 -2.00 18.08
CA SER A 41 15.36 -2.62 17.45
C SER A 41 15.23 -2.55 15.93
N MET A 42 16.19 -1.90 15.27
CA MET A 42 16.26 -1.79 13.81
C MET A 42 16.14 -3.15 13.13
N TRP A 43 16.85 -4.17 13.63
CA TRP A 43 16.84 -5.52 13.06
C TRP A 43 15.53 -6.25 13.30
N ALA A 44 14.90 -6.07 14.48
CA ALA A 44 13.59 -6.65 14.75
C ALA A 44 12.51 -6.06 13.83
N ILE A 45 12.55 -4.73 13.64
CA ILE A 45 11.68 -4.03 12.69
C ILE A 45 11.97 -4.53 11.28
N ALA A 46 13.25 -4.59 10.87
CA ALA A 46 13.62 -5.02 9.52
C ALA A 46 13.10 -6.42 9.21
N ILE A 47 13.28 -7.39 10.09
CA ILE A 47 12.80 -8.77 9.88
C ILE A 47 11.27 -8.82 9.80
N LEU A 48 10.57 -8.17 10.73
CA LEU A 48 9.11 -8.18 10.76
C LEU A 48 8.49 -7.51 9.52
N TYR A 49 9.06 -6.37 9.11
CA TYR A 49 8.57 -5.60 7.97
C TYR A 49 9.21 -6.03 6.65
N LEU A 50 10.10 -7.02 6.62
CA LEU A 50 10.82 -7.43 5.42
C LEU A 50 9.87 -7.84 4.28
N PRO A 51 8.85 -8.70 4.50
CA PRO A 51 7.90 -9.05 3.43
C PRO A 51 7.15 -7.84 2.87
N GLY A 52 6.68 -6.95 3.76
CA GLY A 52 5.95 -5.73 3.41
C GLY A 52 6.82 -4.73 2.66
N THR A 53 8.04 -4.51 3.16
CA THR A 53 9.06 -3.66 2.52
C THR A 53 9.43 -4.21 1.15
N PHE A 54 9.60 -5.53 1.02
CA PHE A 54 9.84 -6.16 -0.26
C PHE A 54 8.71 -5.88 -1.25
N LEU A 55 7.45 -6.09 -0.85
CA LEU A 55 6.30 -5.82 -1.72
C LEU A 55 6.18 -4.33 -2.08
N HIS A 56 6.45 -3.44 -1.13
CA HIS A 56 6.42 -1.99 -1.31
C HIS A 56 7.45 -1.56 -2.38
N GLU A 57 8.71 -1.93 -2.17
CA GLU A 57 9.79 -1.63 -3.09
C GLU A 57 9.57 -2.33 -4.44
N LEU A 58 9.06 -3.56 -4.44
CA LEU A 58 8.72 -4.29 -5.67
C LEU A 58 7.63 -3.57 -6.47
N SER A 59 6.67 -2.94 -5.80
CA SER A 59 5.63 -2.15 -6.46
C SER A 59 6.23 -0.97 -7.21
N HIS A 60 7.15 -0.23 -6.58
CA HIS A 60 7.91 0.83 -7.27
C HIS A 60 8.73 0.27 -8.43
N PHE A 61 9.41 -0.84 -8.23
CA PHE A 61 10.25 -1.47 -9.25
C PHE A 61 9.43 -1.87 -10.47
N ILE A 62 8.31 -2.56 -10.27
CA ILE A 62 7.41 -3.00 -11.35
C ILE A 62 6.81 -1.79 -12.07
N ALA A 63 6.30 -0.80 -11.33
CA ALA A 63 5.75 0.41 -11.95
C ALA A 63 6.81 1.17 -12.76
N ALA A 64 8.03 1.30 -12.22
CA ALA A 64 9.14 1.92 -12.94
C ALA A 64 9.53 1.10 -14.16
N MET A 65 9.51 -0.24 -14.10
CA MET A 65 9.82 -1.08 -15.25
C MET A 65 8.76 -0.91 -16.36
N LEU A 66 7.48 -0.97 -16.01
CA LEU A 66 6.36 -0.85 -16.96
C LEU A 66 6.28 0.55 -17.60
N LEU A 67 6.67 1.58 -16.87
CA LEU A 67 6.58 2.98 -17.30
C LEU A 67 7.92 3.57 -17.72
N ASN A 68 8.85 2.72 -18.15
CA ASN A 68 10.17 3.12 -18.66
C ASN A 68 10.99 3.99 -17.70
N GLY A 69 10.77 3.85 -16.39
CA GLY A 69 11.51 4.49 -15.31
C GLY A 69 12.95 3.99 -15.15
N LYS A 70 13.30 2.85 -15.77
CA LYS A 70 14.65 2.24 -15.73
C LYS A 70 15.16 2.06 -14.28
N PRO A 71 14.58 1.12 -13.52
CA PRO A 71 15.05 0.84 -12.17
C PRO A 71 16.52 0.39 -12.19
N THR A 72 17.36 1.04 -11.39
CA THR A 72 18.81 0.81 -11.35
C THR A 72 19.28 0.14 -10.07
N ARG A 73 18.54 0.30 -8.97
CA ARG A 73 18.90 -0.26 -7.66
C ARG A 73 17.66 -0.76 -6.95
N PHE A 74 17.79 -1.94 -6.35
CA PHE A 74 16.82 -2.56 -5.44
C PHE A 74 17.57 -3.05 -4.20
N SER A 75 17.14 -2.65 -3.00
CA SER A 75 17.83 -2.98 -1.76
C SER A 75 16.82 -3.15 -0.62
N LEU A 76 16.96 -4.21 0.16
CA LEU A 76 16.17 -4.49 1.37
C LEU A 76 17.03 -4.45 2.63
N TRP A 77 18.19 -3.81 2.55
CA TRP A 77 19.12 -3.77 3.66
C TRP A 77 18.78 -2.56 4.54
N PRO A 78 18.45 -2.77 5.82
CA PRO A 78 18.11 -1.68 6.69
C PRO A 78 19.31 -0.76 6.89
N LYS A 79 19.09 0.54 6.73
CA LYS A 79 20.08 1.58 6.95
C LYS A 79 19.55 2.58 7.95
N ARG A 80 20.41 3.02 8.86
CA ARG A 80 20.10 4.10 9.79
C ARG A 80 20.82 5.36 9.35
N GLU A 81 20.05 6.41 9.08
CA GLU A 81 20.54 7.73 8.69
C GLU A 81 20.04 8.75 9.73
N GLY A 82 20.89 9.02 10.73
CA GLY A 82 20.52 9.80 11.92
C GLY A 82 19.37 9.16 12.69
N ASP A 83 18.25 9.88 12.80
CA ASP A 83 17.03 9.45 13.49
C ASP A 83 16.08 8.64 12.60
N ARG A 84 16.40 8.44 11.33
CA ARG A 84 15.56 7.70 10.38
C ARG A 84 16.11 6.31 10.12
N ILE A 85 15.21 5.33 10.08
CA ILE A 85 15.50 3.96 9.65
C ILE A 85 14.84 3.75 8.29
N THR A 86 15.65 3.46 7.29
CA THR A 86 15.21 3.11 5.93
C THR A 86 15.33 1.61 5.77
N LEU A 87 14.22 0.91 5.61
CA LEU A 87 14.18 -0.56 5.54
C LEU A 87 14.51 -1.09 4.15
N GLY A 88 14.09 -0.36 3.12
CA GLY A 88 14.29 -0.70 1.72
C GLY A 88 14.54 0.54 0.88
N THR A 89 15.03 0.34 -0.34
CA THR A 89 15.19 1.43 -1.31
C THR A 89 15.17 0.90 -2.72
N VAL A 90 14.33 1.49 -3.55
CA VAL A 90 14.38 1.41 -5.01
C VAL A 90 14.79 2.74 -5.61
N THR A 91 15.65 2.67 -6.62
CA THR A 91 16.08 3.85 -7.38
C THR A 91 15.87 3.58 -8.86
N ALA A 92 15.40 4.60 -9.56
CA ALA A 92 15.11 4.58 -10.99
C ALA A 92 15.79 5.78 -11.65
N SER A 93 16.45 5.57 -12.79
CA SER A 93 17.25 6.61 -13.45
C SER A 93 16.45 7.51 -14.39
N ASN A 94 15.23 7.11 -14.75
CA ASN A 94 14.40 7.79 -15.74
C ASN A 94 13.01 8.12 -15.19
N ILE A 95 12.94 8.76 -14.02
CA ILE A 95 11.70 9.34 -13.51
C ILE A 95 11.47 10.71 -14.16
N THR A 96 10.34 10.83 -14.84
CA THR A 96 9.93 11.98 -15.64
C THR A 96 8.45 12.30 -15.38
N TRP A 97 7.95 13.36 -16.00
CA TRP A 97 6.60 13.86 -15.75
C TRP A 97 5.47 12.85 -16.01
N TYR A 98 5.61 11.89 -16.92
CA TYR A 98 4.51 10.96 -17.22
C TYR A 98 4.52 9.73 -16.31
N ASN A 99 5.66 9.33 -15.74
CA ASN A 99 5.77 8.13 -14.91
C ASN A 99 5.95 8.44 -13.41
N ALA A 100 6.21 9.69 -13.02
CA ALA A 100 6.45 10.06 -11.63
C ALA A 100 5.30 9.70 -10.68
N ILE A 101 4.06 10.09 -10.99
CA ILE A 101 2.89 9.80 -10.15
C ILE A 101 2.61 8.29 -10.03
N PRO A 102 2.45 7.54 -11.13
CA PRO A 102 2.12 6.12 -11.02
C PRO A 102 3.26 5.31 -10.38
N VAL A 103 4.52 5.72 -10.55
CA VAL A 103 5.64 5.08 -9.83
C VAL A 103 5.61 5.44 -8.35
N ALA A 104 5.40 6.70 -7.97
CA ALA A 104 5.35 7.12 -6.58
C ALA A 104 4.16 6.52 -5.81
N LEU A 105 3.00 6.38 -6.46
CA LEU A 105 1.79 5.80 -5.87
C LEU A 105 1.69 4.29 -6.08
N ALA A 106 2.68 3.65 -6.70
CA ALA A 106 2.64 2.21 -6.98
C ALA A 106 2.37 1.34 -5.74
N PRO A 107 2.96 1.60 -4.56
CA PRO A 107 2.68 0.80 -3.36
C PRO A 107 1.21 0.84 -2.94
N PHE A 108 0.48 1.89 -3.28
CA PHE A 108 -0.94 2.02 -2.94
C PHE A 108 -1.79 0.91 -3.57
N SER A 109 -1.32 0.29 -4.65
CA SER A 109 -1.92 -0.93 -5.21
C SER A 109 -1.98 -2.09 -4.22
N LEU A 110 -1.04 -2.19 -3.27
CA LEU A 110 -1.06 -3.20 -2.22
C LEU A 110 -2.26 -3.02 -1.27
N SER A 111 -2.62 -1.77 -0.96
CA SER A 111 -3.81 -1.47 -0.15
C SER A 111 -5.10 -1.89 -0.88
N PHE A 112 -5.15 -1.68 -2.20
CA PHE A 112 -6.24 -2.24 -3.00
C PHE A 112 -6.24 -3.77 -2.96
N ILE A 113 -5.10 -4.42 -3.20
CA ILE A 113 -4.99 -5.89 -3.14
C ILE A 113 -5.45 -6.42 -1.77
N ALA A 114 -5.11 -5.73 -0.68
CA ALA A 114 -5.55 -6.10 0.67
C ALA A 114 -7.08 -6.05 0.84
N LEU A 115 -7.78 -5.14 0.16
CA LEU A 115 -9.25 -5.08 0.19
C LEU A 115 -9.90 -6.28 -0.50
N TRP A 116 -9.28 -6.79 -1.56
CA TRP A 116 -9.80 -7.90 -2.36
C TRP A 116 -9.33 -9.27 -1.88
N LEU A 117 -8.28 -9.35 -1.06
CA LEU A 117 -7.74 -10.62 -0.59
C LEU A 117 -8.80 -11.51 0.10
N PRO A 118 -9.75 -10.97 0.91
CA PRO A 118 -10.82 -11.76 1.50
C PRO A 118 -11.85 -12.31 0.52
N SER A 119 -11.95 -11.79 -0.71
CA SER A 119 -12.93 -12.30 -1.70
C SER A 119 -12.43 -13.54 -2.45
N SER A 120 -11.18 -13.97 -2.22
CA SER A 120 -10.55 -15.13 -2.87
C SER A 120 -11.16 -16.50 -2.51
N GLY A 121 -12.18 -16.56 -1.64
CA GLY A 121 -12.82 -17.79 -1.17
C GLY A 121 -12.01 -18.57 -0.13
N LEU A 122 -10.67 -18.49 -0.21
CA LEU A 122 -9.74 -19.12 0.73
C LEU A 122 -9.81 -18.48 2.12
N ILE A 123 -9.92 -17.15 2.18
CA ILE A 123 -9.99 -16.40 3.44
C ILE A 123 -11.34 -16.55 4.17
N PRO A 124 -12.52 -16.47 3.51
CA PRO A 124 -13.80 -16.73 4.15
C PRO A 124 -13.86 -18.13 4.75
N TRP A 125 -13.35 -19.14 4.04
CA TRP A 125 -13.25 -20.52 4.53
C TRP A 125 -12.35 -20.66 5.77
N ILE A 126 -11.17 -20.02 5.77
CA ILE A 126 -10.28 -19.98 6.94
C ILE A 126 -10.99 -19.29 8.12
N SER A 127 -11.65 -18.16 7.86
CA SER A 127 -12.29 -17.33 8.90
C SER A 127 -13.56 -17.93 9.49
N SER A 128 -14.33 -18.71 8.72
CA SER A 128 -15.58 -19.33 9.17
C SER A 128 -15.35 -20.50 10.14
N THR A 129 -14.11 -21.01 10.20
CA THR A 129 -13.81 -22.23 10.94
C THR A 129 -13.40 -21.92 12.38
N HIS A 130 -12.68 -20.81 12.65
CA HIS A 130 -12.24 -20.43 14.00
C HIS A 130 -12.05 -18.90 14.21
N PRO A 131 -12.42 -18.31 15.37
CA PRO A 131 -12.21 -16.88 15.65
C PRO A 131 -10.74 -16.42 15.57
N ILE A 132 -9.80 -17.29 15.94
CA ILE A 132 -8.35 -17.03 15.84
C ILE A 132 -7.93 -16.88 14.37
N ALA A 133 -8.55 -17.64 13.48
CA ALA A 133 -8.27 -17.60 12.06
C ALA A 133 -8.75 -16.28 11.42
N LEU A 134 -9.91 -15.76 11.84
CA LEU A 134 -10.38 -14.44 11.46
C LEU A 134 -9.43 -13.33 11.93
N ALA A 135 -8.92 -13.41 13.16
CA ALA A 135 -7.94 -12.45 13.68
C ALA A 135 -6.62 -12.50 12.89
N GLY A 136 -6.13 -13.69 12.57
CA GLY A 136 -4.92 -13.88 11.75
C GLY A 136 -5.08 -13.29 10.35
N VAL A 137 -6.22 -13.53 9.71
CA VAL A 137 -6.60 -12.92 8.43
C VAL A 137 -6.61 -11.39 8.52
N ALA A 138 -7.27 -10.83 9.54
CA ALA A 138 -7.36 -9.39 9.71
C ALA A 138 -5.96 -8.76 9.89
N ILE A 139 -5.09 -9.38 10.70
CA ILE A 139 -3.72 -8.91 10.90
C ILE A 139 -2.92 -8.98 9.59
N ALA A 140 -3.00 -10.09 8.83
CA ALA A 140 -2.31 -10.23 7.55
C ALA A 140 -2.82 -9.21 6.52
N GLN A 141 -4.13 -9.01 6.44
CA GLN A 141 -4.76 -8.00 5.59
C GLN A 141 -4.28 -6.59 5.97
N GLY A 142 -4.28 -6.26 7.27
CA GLY A 142 -3.81 -4.98 7.79
C GLY A 142 -2.32 -4.76 7.54
N TYR A 143 -1.50 -5.80 7.62
CA TYR A 143 -0.08 -5.75 7.30
C TYR A 143 0.18 -5.37 5.83
N ILE A 144 -0.51 -6.03 4.89
CA ILE A 144 -0.39 -5.73 3.46
C ILE A 144 -0.89 -4.31 3.19
N ALA A 145 -2.04 -3.96 3.75
CA ALA A 145 -2.60 -2.62 3.59
C ALA A 145 -1.68 -1.52 4.12
N HIS A 146 -1.06 -1.76 5.29
CA HIS A 146 -0.08 -0.85 5.87
C HIS A 146 1.19 -0.73 5.03
N SER A 147 1.65 -1.84 4.44
CA SER A 147 2.80 -1.85 3.53
C SER A 147 2.55 -1.07 2.24
N GLY A 148 1.29 -0.87 1.84
CA GLY A 148 0.92 -0.06 0.69
C GLY A 148 0.89 1.45 0.92
N VAL A 149 1.10 1.92 2.16
CA VAL A 149 1.09 3.36 2.47
C VAL A 149 2.36 4.01 1.90
N PRO A 150 2.24 5.03 1.03
CA PRO A 150 3.39 5.73 0.47
C PRO A 150 4.26 6.38 1.55
N SER A 151 5.58 6.26 1.41
CA SER A 151 6.58 6.84 2.28
C SER A 151 6.70 8.36 2.08
N SER A 152 7.43 9.04 2.98
CA SER A 152 7.72 10.48 2.80
C SER A 152 8.50 10.78 1.52
N GLN A 153 9.31 9.83 1.02
CA GLN A 153 10.04 9.99 -0.23
C GLN A 153 9.10 9.90 -1.43
N ASP A 154 8.08 9.06 -1.37
CA ASP A 154 7.09 8.91 -2.44
C ASP A 154 6.24 10.17 -2.58
N TRP A 155 5.79 10.71 -1.45
CA TRP A 155 5.13 12.01 -1.42
C TRP A 155 6.01 13.12 -1.99
N LYS A 156 7.30 13.09 -1.70
CA LYS A 156 8.25 14.05 -2.27
C LYS A 156 8.33 13.92 -3.79
N VAL A 157 8.46 12.70 -4.34
CA VAL A 157 8.47 12.47 -5.80
C VAL A 157 7.15 12.91 -6.43
N PHE A 158 6.02 12.61 -5.80
CA PHE A 158 4.69 13.05 -6.24
C PHE A 158 4.61 14.59 -6.32
N LEU A 159 4.95 15.28 -5.24
CA LEU A 159 4.83 16.74 -5.13
C LEU A 159 5.85 17.50 -5.99
N GLN A 160 7.03 16.92 -6.24
CA GLN A 160 8.09 17.55 -7.05
C GLN A 160 7.81 17.51 -8.56
N ASN A 161 6.75 16.82 -9.00
CA ASN A 161 6.39 16.69 -10.41
C ASN A 161 5.03 17.36 -10.72
N PRO A 162 4.92 18.71 -10.64
CA PRO A 162 3.64 19.41 -10.81
C PRO A 162 3.02 19.21 -12.19
N PHE A 163 3.84 19.05 -13.24
CA PHE A 163 3.33 18.73 -14.58
C PHE A 163 2.64 17.36 -14.63
N SER A 164 3.18 16.37 -13.91
CA SER A 164 2.54 15.07 -13.76
C SER A 164 1.16 15.23 -13.12
N ILE A 165 1.08 16.01 -12.04
CA ILE A 165 -0.17 16.26 -11.31
C ILE A 165 -1.22 16.86 -12.24
N LEU A 166 -0.86 17.90 -13.00
CA LEU A 166 -1.77 18.54 -13.97
C LEU A 166 -2.29 17.55 -15.01
N VAL A 167 -1.40 16.75 -15.62
CA VAL A 167 -1.79 15.77 -16.64
C VAL A 167 -2.73 14.72 -16.05
N TYR A 168 -2.38 14.10 -14.93
CA TYR A 168 -3.20 13.05 -14.32
C TYR A 168 -4.52 13.58 -13.76
N THR A 169 -4.56 14.82 -13.25
CA THR A 169 -5.81 15.46 -12.84
C THR A 169 -6.72 15.70 -14.04
N GLY A 170 -6.17 16.19 -15.15
CA GLY A 170 -6.92 16.39 -16.40
C GLY A 170 -7.47 15.08 -16.97
N ILE A 171 -6.66 14.03 -17.03
CA ILE A 171 -7.09 12.69 -17.46
C ILE A 171 -8.23 12.18 -16.56
N THR A 172 -8.07 12.28 -15.24
CA THR A 172 -9.08 11.81 -14.28
C THR A 172 -10.38 12.59 -14.42
N TYR A 173 -10.30 13.91 -14.62
CA TYR A 173 -11.47 14.75 -14.86
C TYR A 173 -12.23 14.33 -16.13
N VAL A 174 -11.53 14.09 -17.24
CA VAL A 174 -12.13 13.62 -18.50
C VAL A 174 -12.72 12.22 -18.38
N LEU A 175 -12.16 11.34 -17.54
CA LEU A 175 -12.70 10.00 -17.33
C LEU A 175 -13.97 9.97 -16.48
N ILE A 176 -14.20 10.99 -15.65
CA ILE A 176 -15.31 11.05 -14.70
C ILE A 176 -16.49 11.89 -15.23
N ASN A 177 -16.27 12.76 -16.22
CA ASN A 177 -17.30 13.57 -16.88
C ASN A 177 -17.60 13.04 -18.28
#